data_AF-A0A1B3PHN1-F1
#
_entry.id   AF-A0A1B3PHN1-F1
#
_cell.length_a   1.000
_cell.length_b   1.000
_cell.length_c   1.000
_cell.angle_alpha   90.00
_cell.angle_beta   90.00
_cell.angle_gamma   90.00
#
_symmetry.space_group_name_H-M   'P 1'
#
loop_
_entity.id
_entity.type
_entity.pdbx_description
1 polymer ?
#
loop_
_entity_poly.entity_id
_entity_poly.type
_entity_poly.pdbx_seq_one_letter_code
_entity_poly.pdbx_strand_id
1 'polypeptide(L)'
;MCECCDEAREAPHQYRMFADGCLHCAARRIQYLQRTLRLGATNTQARCRTALQQAMALGLPEVEIRRMAKAPEWQLAPEPEKETRKRR
;
A
#
# COMPACT_ATOMS: atom_id res chain seq x y z
N MET A 1 2.19 -6.18 -11.12
CA MET A 1 1.42 -6.82 -10.03
C MET A 1 2.32 -7.96 -9.52
N CYS A 2 2.44 -8.23 -8.22
CA CYS A 2 3.32 -9.31 -7.73
C CYS A 2 2.61 -10.65 -7.93
N GLU A 3 3.34 -11.72 -8.29
CA GLU A 3 2.81 -13.08 -8.49
C GLU A 3 1.99 -13.58 -7.28
N CYS A 4 2.37 -13.23 -6.03
CA CYS A 4 1.56 -13.55 -4.85
C CYS A 4 0.18 -12.86 -4.83
N CYS A 5 0.05 -11.67 -5.44
CA CYS A 5 -1.26 -11.02 -5.53
C CYS A 5 -2.09 -11.65 -6.71
N ASP A 6 -1.52 -12.48 -7.60
CA ASP A 6 -2.26 -13.31 -8.58
C ASP A 6 -2.78 -14.62 -7.96
N GLU A 7 -2.04 -15.31 -7.09
CA GLU A 7 -2.55 -16.44 -6.30
C GLU A 7 -3.70 -16.03 -5.37
N ALA A 8 -3.63 -14.82 -4.78
CA ALA A 8 -4.73 -14.26 -3.97
C ALA A 8 -6.03 -14.01 -4.78
N ARG A 9 -5.97 -14.04 -6.13
CA ARG A 9 -7.16 -13.95 -6.99
C ARG A 9 -7.98 -15.24 -7.01
N GLU A 10 -7.45 -16.39 -6.58
CA GLU A 10 -8.27 -17.60 -6.42
C GLU A 10 -9.32 -17.44 -5.30
N ALA A 11 -9.10 -16.50 -4.37
CA ALA A 11 -10.07 -16.09 -3.35
C ALA A 11 -10.30 -14.56 -3.36
N PRO A 12 -10.92 -14.00 -4.43
CA PRO A 12 -11.02 -12.56 -4.64
C PRO A 12 -11.91 -11.86 -3.59
N HIS A 13 -12.70 -12.63 -2.83
CA HIS A 13 -13.51 -12.15 -1.72
C HIS A 13 -12.72 -11.94 -0.42
N GLN A 14 -11.57 -12.58 -0.25
CA GLN A 14 -10.75 -12.50 0.97
C GLN A 14 -9.70 -11.39 0.91
N TYR A 15 -9.19 -11.05 -0.28
CA TYR A 15 -8.11 -10.08 -0.46
C TYR A 15 -8.49 -8.97 -1.45
N ARG A 16 -9.49 -8.16 -1.10
CA ARG A 16 -10.07 -7.12 -1.98
C ARG A 16 -9.07 -6.08 -2.53
N MET A 17 -7.89 -5.89 -1.92
CA MET A 17 -6.87 -4.94 -2.37
C MET A 17 -5.42 -5.37 -2.09
N PHE A 18 -5.16 -6.10 -1.00
CA PHE A 18 -3.82 -6.55 -0.60
C PHE A 18 -3.91 -7.93 0.05
N ALA A 19 -2.94 -8.82 -0.19
CA ALA A 19 -2.80 -10.07 0.54
C ALA A 19 -2.07 -9.84 1.86
N ASP A 20 -2.71 -10.23 2.97
CA ASP A 20 -2.10 -10.22 4.29
C ASP A 20 -1.09 -11.40 4.35
N GLY A 21 0.20 -11.10 4.47
CA GLY A 21 1.28 -12.10 4.45
C GLY A 21 2.21 -12.01 3.25
N CYS A 22 1.93 -11.12 2.29
CA CYS A 22 2.87 -10.83 1.21
C CYS A 22 3.68 -9.57 1.49
N LEU A 23 5.01 -9.66 1.41
CA LEU A 23 5.93 -8.53 1.58
C LEU A 23 5.61 -7.38 0.61
N HIS A 24 5.37 -7.70 -0.66
CA HIS A 24 5.03 -6.72 -1.69
C HIS A 24 3.67 -6.08 -1.46
N CYS A 25 2.63 -6.87 -1.15
CA CYS A 25 1.29 -6.32 -0.94
C CYS A 25 1.27 -5.49 0.39
N ALA A 26 2.10 -5.81 1.41
CA ALA A 26 2.29 -4.99 2.62
C ALA A 26 2.95 -3.63 2.34
N ALA A 27 4.01 -3.59 1.54
CA ALA A 27 4.65 -2.34 1.13
C ALA A 27 3.68 -1.45 0.31
N ARG A 28 2.91 -2.03 -0.62
CA ARG A 28 1.88 -1.32 -1.40
C ARG A 28 0.79 -0.72 -0.51
N ARG A 29 0.35 -1.44 0.52
CA ARG A 29 -0.65 -0.95 1.48
C ARG A 29 -0.17 0.33 2.18
N ILE A 30 1.11 0.38 2.58
CA ILE A 30 1.71 1.58 3.18
C ILE A 30 1.76 2.73 2.17
N GLN A 31 2.19 2.48 0.94
CA GLN A 31 2.21 3.51 -0.11
C GLN A 31 0.81 4.08 -0.40
N TYR A 32 -0.19 3.21 -0.49
CA TYR A 32 -1.59 3.61 -0.71
C TYR A 32 -2.10 4.51 0.41
N LEU A 33 -1.81 4.17 1.67
CA LEU A 33 -2.13 5.00 2.83
C LEU A 33 -1.44 6.36 2.78
N GLN A 34 -0.17 6.41 2.39
CA GLN A 34 0.63 7.64 2.36
C GLN A 34 0.26 8.58 1.21
N ARG A 35 -0.07 8.04 0.04
CA ARG A 35 -0.14 8.81 -1.21
C ARG A 35 -1.55 8.94 -1.77
N THR A 36 -2.38 7.91 -1.61
CA THR A 36 -3.70 7.88 -2.25
C THR A 36 -4.78 8.38 -1.32
N LEU A 37 -4.76 7.94 -0.06
CA LEU A 37 -5.86 8.15 0.88
C LEU A 37 -5.97 9.59 1.42
N ARG A 38 -4.99 10.48 1.15
CA ARG A 38 -4.93 11.89 1.57
C ARG A 38 -5.47 12.15 2.99
N LEU A 39 -5.20 11.22 3.90
CA LEU A 39 -5.57 11.36 5.31
C LEU A 39 -4.58 12.36 5.93
N GLY A 40 -5.06 13.31 6.73
CA GLY A 40 -4.18 14.25 7.43
C GLY A 40 -2.99 13.53 8.11
N ALA A 41 -1.84 14.22 8.25
CA ALA A 41 -0.55 13.60 8.59
C ALA A 41 -0.61 12.62 9.79
N THR A 42 -1.35 12.98 10.84
CA THR A 42 -1.53 12.15 12.05
C THR A 42 -2.25 10.83 11.74
N ASN A 43 -3.33 10.87 10.97
CA ASN A 43 -4.10 9.68 10.60
C ASN A 43 -3.31 8.77 9.65
N THR A 44 -2.56 9.37 8.72
CA THR A 44 -1.66 8.62 7.83
C THR A 44 -0.59 7.89 8.64
N GLN A 45 0.06 8.55 9.60
CA GLN A 45 1.05 7.91 10.46
C GLN A 45 0.45 6.77 11.29
N ALA A 46 -0.69 7.00 11.93
CA ALA A 46 -1.36 5.99 12.74
C ALA A 46 -1.68 4.73 11.92
N ARG A 47 -2.30 4.90 10.74
CA ARG A 47 -2.64 3.76 9.88
C ARG A 47 -1.41 3.05 9.29
N CYS A 48 -0.36 3.78 8.93
CA CYS A 48 0.88 3.17 8.45
C CYS A 48 1.52 2.31 9.54
N ARG A 49 1.55 2.79 10.80
CA ARG A 49 2.05 2.01 11.94
C ARG A 49 1.23 0.75 12.16
N THR A 50 -0.10 0.85 12.13
CA THR A 50 -0.98 -0.33 12.27
C THR A 50 -0.76 -1.35 11.16
N ALA A 51 -0.66 -0.90 9.90
CA ALA A 51 -0.41 -1.80 8.76
C ALA A 51 0.96 -2.50 8.88
N LEU A 52 1.97 -1.79 9.36
CA LEU A 52 3.29 -2.34 9.60
C LEU A 52 3.29 -3.36 10.75
N GLN A 53 2.61 -3.07 11.86
CA GLN A 53 2.43 -4.01 12.97
C GLN A 53 1.70 -5.28 12.54
N GLN A 54 0.67 -5.16 11.71
CA GLN A 54 -0.04 -6.32 11.14
C GLN A 54 0.90 -7.19 10.29
N ALA A 55 1.72 -6.57 9.44
CA ALA A 55 2.69 -7.29 8.64
C ALA A 55 3.76 -8.00 9.50
N MET A 56 4.24 -7.32 10.54
CA MET A 56 5.18 -7.91 11.51
C MET A 56 4.57 -9.07 12.30
N ALA A 57 3.29 -8.98 12.67
CA ALA A 57 2.58 -10.07 13.35
C ALA A 57 2.43 -11.32 12.47
N LEU A 58 2.46 -11.15 11.15
CA LEU A 58 2.50 -12.24 10.17
C LEU A 58 3.92 -12.73 9.87
N GLY A 59 4.93 -12.25 10.60
CA GLY A 59 6.34 -12.65 10.46
C GLY A 59 7.10 -11.95 9.33
N LEU A 60 6.54 -10.90 8.73
CA LEU A 60 7.21 -10.19 7.64
C LEU A 60 8.31 -9.24 8.17
N PRO A 61 9.45 -9.11 7.45
CA PRO A 61 10.55 -8.26 7.85
C PRO A 61 10.21 -6.77 7.72
N GLU A 62 10.16 -6.07 8.85
CA GLU A 62 9.85 -4.64 8.92
C GLU A 62 10.75 -3.77 8.03
N VAL A 63 12.07 -4.02 8.08
CA VAL A 63 13.06 -3.20 7.38
C VAL A 63 12.83 -3.25 5.88
N GLU A 64 12.55 -4.44 5.35
CA GLU A 64 12.33 -4.65 3.92
C GLU A 64 11.02 -4.01 3.47
N ILE A 65 9.95 -4.12 4.27
CA ILE A 65 8.68 -3.41 4.01
C ILE A 65 8.91 -1.90 3.91
N ARG A 66 9.65 -1.31 4.86
CA ARG A 66 9.94 0.14 4.86
C ARG A 66 10.79 0.55 3.67
N ARG A 67 11.78 -0.27 3.30
CA ARG A 67 12.64 -0.04 2.13
C ARG A 67 11.81 -0.02 0.86
N MET A 68 11.01 -1.07 0.64
CA MET A 68 10.15 -1.20 -0.54
C MET A 68 9.05 -0.13 -0.59
N ALA A 69 8.46 0.24 0.55
CA ALA A 69 7.46 1.29 0.59
C ALA A 69 8.02 2.65 0.13
N LYS A 70 9.31 2.92 0.37
CA LYS A 70 10.01 4.14 -0.08
C LYS A 70 10.60 4.03 -1.48
N ALA A 71 10.87 2.82 -1.96
CA ALA A 71 11.55 2.55 -3.22
C ALA A 71 10.75 3.12 -4.42
N PRO A 72 11.36 4.00 -5.25
CA PRO A 72 10.69 4.69 -6.34
C PRO A 72 10.21 3.78 -7.46
N GLU A 73 10.98 2.72 -7.74
CA GLU A 73 10.64 1.68 -8.71
C GLU A 73 9.36 0.90 -8.37
N TRP A 74 8.94 0.92 -7.09
CA TRP A 74 7.74 0.24 -6.60
C TRP A 74 6.59 1.20 -6.30
N GLN A 75 6.77 2.51 -6.53
CA GLN A 75 5.75 3.50 -6.23
C GLN A 75 4.54 3.30 -7.15
N LEU A 76 3.35 3.17 -6.55
CA LEU A 76 2.11 3.43 -7.27
C LEU A 76 2.21 4.82 -7.92
N ALA A 77 2.04 4.89 -9.24
CA ALA A 77 2.00 6.15 -9.94
C ALA A 77 1.01 7.07 -9.23
N PRO A 78 1.38 8.32 -8.90
CA PRO A 78 0.41 9.25 -8.34
C PRO A 78 -0.75 9.35 -9.33
N GLU A 79 -1.99 9.26 -8.83
CA GLU A 79 -3.15 9.52 -9.67
C GLU A 79 -2.94 10.87 -10.36
N PRO A 80 -3.09 10.95 -11.70
CA PRO A 80 -2.89 12.19 -12.41
C PRO A 80 -3.80 13.22 -11.75
N GLU A 81 -3.19 14.27 -11.22
CA GLU A 81 -3.89 15.38 -10.61
C GLU A 81 -4.96 15.83 -11.59
N LYS A 82 -6.24 15.67 -11.21
CA LYS A 82 -7.37 16.05 -12.05
C LYS A 82 -7.18 17.53 -12.35
N GLU A 83 -6.66 17.83 -13.53
CA GLU A 83 -6.52 19.16 -14.06
C GLU A 83 -7.91 19.80 -13.95
N THR A 84 -8.04 20.74 -13.02
CA THR A 84 -9.24 21.54 -12.87
C THR A 84 -9.38 22.32 -14.16
N ARG A 85 -10.11 21.75 -15.12
CA ARG A 85 -10.51 22.39 -16.36
C ARG A 85 -11.40 23.57 -15.99
N LYS A 86 -10.79 24.73 -15.72
CA LYS A 86 -11.46 26.02 -15.67
C LYS A 86 -12.14 26.22 -17.02
N ARG A 87 -13.42 25.87 -17.10
CA ARG A 87 -14.30 26.33 -18.19
C ARG A 87 -14.45 27.84 -17.97
N ARG A 88 -13.80 28.59 -18.85
CA ARG A 88 -13.99 30.03 -19.02
C ARG A 88 -15.24 30.29 -19.85
#